data_AF-A0A4U2XYV6-F1
#
_entry.id   AF-A0A4U2XYV6-F1
#
_cell.length_a   1.000
_cell.length_b   1.000
_cell.length_c   1.000
_cell.angle_alpha   90.00
_cell.angle_beta   90.00
_cell.angle_gamma   90.00
#
_symmetry.space_group_name_H-M   'P 1'
#
loop_
_entity.id
_entity.type
_entity.pdbx_description
1 polymer ?
#
loop_
_entity_poly.entity_id
_entity_poly.type
_entity_poly.pdbx_seq_one_letter_code
_entity_poly.pdbx_strand_id
1 'polypeptide(L)'
;MKAILNVKGTKLSVLSIHFRENGQIESVYVNDKDDKAVRCVNEKDSIYNAGYHIALKSLEDSLEFVNLNEKLIKHLDEMIEQEGKELTEIAIEAMEGEPDLPFDNHLSIKQREYKLKQQRVLGWFDAVEEVKAFMEGYYENVDDETITA
;
A
#
# COMPACT_ATOMS: atom_id res chain seq x y z
N MET A 1 -8.61 -10.26 6.17
CA MET A 1 -8.54 -9.14 5.20
C MET A 1 -9.96 -8.94 4.69
N LYS A 2 -10.54 -7.73 4.72
CA LYS A 2 -11.89 -7.49 4.19
C LYS A 2 -11.73 -6.81 2.84
N ALA A 3 -12.00 -7.53 1.76
CA ALA A 3 -12.05 -6.93 0.43
C ALA A 3 -13.51 -6.64 0.07
N ILE A 4 -13.72 -5.58 -0.70
CA ILE A 4 -15.01 -5.20 -1.27
C ILE A 4 -14.86 -5.23 -2.78
N LEU A 5 -15.89 -5.72 -3.48
CA LEU A 5 -15.97 -5.65 -4.92
C LEU A 5 -17.02 -4.62 -5.32
N ASN A 6 -16.65 -3.65 -6.14
CA ASN A 6 -17.57 -2.65 -6.67
C ASN A 6 -18.17 -3.14 -7.99
N VAL A 7 -19.44 -3.52 -7.97
CA VAL A 7 -20.19 -3.95 -9.15
C VAL A 7 -21.17 -2.84 -9.53
N LYS A 8 -20.82 -2.04 -10.55
CA LYS A 8 -21.66 -0.95 -11.09
C LYS A 8 -22.17 0.01 -10.00
N GLY A 9 -21.29 0.40 -9.07
CA GLY A 9 -21.62 1.29 -7.95
C GLY A 9 -22.18 0.59 -6.72
N THR A 10 -22.39 -0.73 -6.76
CA THR A 10 -22.79 -1.51 -5.60
C THR A 10 -21.57 -2.16 -4.95
N LYS A 11 -21.30 -1.83 -3.69
CA LYS A 11 -20.22 -2.44 -2.90
C LYS A 11 -20.67 -3.77 -2.31
N LEU A 12 -20.05 -4.86 -2.76
CA LEU A 12 -20.35 -6.22 -2.30
C LEU A 12 -19.18 -6.76 -1.46
N SER A 13 -19.51 -7.53 -0.42
CA SER A 13 -18.48 -8.14 0.43
C SER A 13 -17.86 -9.35 -0.28
N VAL A 14 -16.52 -9.37 -0.37
CA VAL A 14 -15.78 -10.48 -0.97
C VAL A 14 -15.66 -11.63 0.03
N LEU A 15 -15.99 -12.83 -0.44
CA LEU A 15 -15.86 -14.10 0.29
C LEU A 15 -14.51 -14.75 0.01
N SER A 16 -14.13 -14.85 -1.27
CA SER A 16 -12.87 -15.46 -1.71
C SER A 16 -12.40 -14.86 -3.03
N ILE A 17 -11.08 -14.87 -3.22
CA ILE A 17 -10.41 -14.45 -4.45
C ILE A 17 -9.60 -15.64 -4.94
N HIS A 18 -9.81 -16.04 -6.19
CA HIS A 18 -9.10 -17.14 -6.84
C HIS A 18 -8.10 -16.55 -7.81
N PHE A 19 -6.86 -17.02 -7.72
CA PHE A 19 -5.75 -16.55 -8.54
C PHE A 19 -5.30 -17.66 -9.48
N ARG A 20 -4.85 -17.28 -10.68
CA ARG A 20 -4.13 -18.16 -11.59
C ARG A 20 -2.70 -18.38 -11.10
N GLU A 21 -2.01 -19.35 -11.69
CA GLU A 21 -0.60 -19.66 -11.37
C GLU A 21 0.35 -18.47 -11.61
N ASN A 22 0.00 -17.56 -12.52
CA ASN A 22 0.78 -16.34 -12.80
C ASN A 22 0.46 -15.18 -11.83
N GLY A 23 -0.36 -15.40 -10.79
CA GLY A 23 -0.73 -14.39 -9.80
C GLY A 23 -1.87 -13.46 -10.23
N GLN A 24 -2.38 -13.55 -11.46
CA GLN A 24 -3.53 -12.76 -11.90
C GLN A 24 -4.83 -13.25 -11.26
N ILE A 25 -5.75 -12.32 -10.99
CA ILE A 25 -7.06 -12.66 -10.45
C ILE A 25 -7.88 -13.40 -11.51
N GLU A 26 -8.27 -14.64 -11.21
CA GLU A 26 -9.10 -15.47 -12.08
C GLU A 26 -10.59 -15.21 -11.83
N SER A 27 -11.02 -15.22 -10.57
CA SER A 27 -12.41 -15.00 -10.20
C SER A 27 -12.56 -14.59 -8.74
N VAL A 28 -13.65 -13.91 -8.43
CA VAL A 28 -13.95 -13.40 -7.09
C VAL A 28 -15.34 -13.85 -6.71
N TYR A 29 -15.51 -14.39 -5.51
CA TYR A 29 -16.83 -14.74 -4.97
C TYR A 29 -17.28 -13.65 -4.01
N VAL A 30 -18.52 -13.21 -4.17
CA VAL A 30 -19.15 -12.16 -3.35
C VAL A 30 -20.50 -12.61 -2.84
N ASN A 31 -20.94 -12.06 -1.70
CA ASN A 31 -22.35 -12.17 -1.31
C ASN A 31 -23.18 -11.11 -2.03
N ASP A 32 -24.21 -11.55 -2.75
CA ASP A 32 -25.29 -10.66 -3.21
C ASP A 32 -26.22 -10.29 -2.03
N LYS A 33 -27.17 -9.38 -2.26
CA LYS A 33 -28.13 -8.87 -1.25
C LYS A 33 -28.98 -9.95 -0.58
N ASP A 34 -29.11 -11.11 -1.22
CA ASP A 34 -29.81 -12.29 -0.69
C ASP A 34 -28.88 -13.28 0.03
N ASP A 35 -27.65 -12.87 0.40
CA ASP A 35 -26.60 -13.72 1.00
C ASP A 35 -26.21 -14.96 0.18
N LYS A 36 -26.46 -14.90 -1.13
CA LYS A 36 -26.02 -15.93 -2.08
C LYS A 36 -24.63 -15.60 -2.60
N ALA A 37 -23.76 -16.61 -2.60
CA ALA A 37 -22.45 -16.50 -3.20
C ALA A 37 -22.56 -16.43 -4.73
N VAL A 38 -22.08 -15.33 -5.32
CA VAL A 38 -22.04 -15.11 -6.76
C VAL A 38 -20.60 -15.02 -7.22
N ARG A 39 -20.28 -15.66 -8.34
CA ARG A 39 -18.97 -15.61 -8.95
C ARG A 39 -18.87 -14.42 -9.90
N CYS A 40 -17.80 -13.64 -9.78
CA CYS A 40 -17.44 -12.54 -10.65
C CYS A 40 -16.17 -12.91 -11.43
N VAL A 41 -16.15 -12.60 -12.72
CA VAL A 41 -15.04 -12.88 -13.66
C VAL A 41 -14.80 -11.66 -14.55
N ASN A 42 -13.62 -11.58 -15.16
CA ASN A 42 -13.38 -10.61 -16.22
C ASN A 42 -14.26 -10.91 -17.44
N GLU A 43 -14.74 -9.88 -18.14
CA GLU A 43 -15.54 -10.00 -19.37
C GLU A 43 -14.84 -10.86 -20.43
N LYS A 44 -13.52 -10.73 -20.55
CA LYS A 44 -12.70 -11.55 -21.47
C LYS A 44 -12.78 -13.04 -21.16
N ASP A 45 -12.94 -13.41 -19.89
CA ASP A 45 -13.02 -14.80 -19.43
C ASP A 45 -14.47 -15.30 -19.35
N SER A 46 -15.46 -14.41 -19.42
CA SER A 46 -16.90 -14.74 -19.36
C SER A 46 -17.32 -15.74 -20.43
N ILE A 47 -16.77 -15.60 -21.65
CA ILE A 47 -17.09 -16.47 -22.80
C ILE A 47 -16.71 -17.94 -22.59
N TYR A 48 -15.77 -18.23 -21.68
CA TYR A 48 -15.31 -19.58 -21.38
C TYR A 48 -16.02 -20.19 -20.16
N ASN A 49 -16.94 -19.45 -19.53
CA ASN A 49 -17.62 -19.87 -18.31
C ASN A 49 -19.10 -20.20 -18.59
N ALA A 50 -19.46 -21.47 -18.46
CA ALA A 50 -20.82 -21.96 -18.69
C ALA A 50 -21.80 -21.74 -17.50
N GLY A 51 -21.28 -21.42 -16.31
CA GLY A 51 -22.09 -21.18 -15.10
C GLY A 51 -22.59 -19.74 -14.99
N TYR A 52 -23.60 -19.50 -14.14
CA TYR A 52 -24.03 -18.14 -13.81
C TYR A 52 -22.90 -17.34 -13.15
N HIS A 53 -22.60 -16.16 -13.68
CA HIS A 53 -21.56 -15.28 -13.16
C HIS A 53 -21.84 -13.82 -13.55
N ILE A 54 -21.20 -12.88 -12.84
CA ILE A 54 -21.18 -11.46 -13.20
C ILE A 54 -19.87 -11.17 -13.94
N ALA A 55 -19.99 -10.68 -15.16
CA ALA A 55 -18.85 -10.23 -15.94
C ALA A 55 -18.53 -8.76 -15.61
N LEU A 56 -17.26 -8.48 -15.32
CA LEU A 56 -16.73 -7.15 -15.02
C LEU A 56 -15.63 -6.80 -16.03
N LYS A 57 -15.49 -5.51 -16.38
CA LYS A 57 -14.43 -5.07 -17.31
C LYS A 57 -13.03 -5.43 -16.81
N SER A 58 -12.78 -5.17 -15.52
CA SER A 58 -11.55 -5.52 -14.81
C SER A 58 -11.91 -5.88 -13.37
N LEU A 59 -11.57 -7.10 -12.94
CA LEU A 59 -11.71 -7.53 -11.56
C LEU A 59 -10.75 -6.80 -10.63
N GLU A 60 -9.53 -6.52 -11.09
CA GLU A 60 -8.51 -5.82 -10.32
C GLU A 60 -8.99 -4.40 -9.98
N ASP A 61 -9.46 -3.64 -10.97
CA ASP A 61 -9.93 -2.27 -10.79
C ASP A 61 -11.20 -2.20 -9.94
N SER A 62 -12.00 -3.28 -9.97
CA SER A 62 -13.24 -3.36 -9.19
C SER A 62 -13.01 -3.78 -7.73
N LEU A 63 -11.79 -4.23 -7.38
CA LEU A 63 -11.47 -4.77 -6.07
C LEU A 63 -10.87 -3.70 -5.17
N GLU A 64 -11.60 -3.38 -4.10
CA GLU A 64 -11.18 -2.45 -3.07
C GLU A 64 -10.69 -3.26 -1.85
N PHE A 65 -9.39 -3.20 -1.55
CA PHE A 65 -8.83 -3.79 -0.33
C PHE A 65 -9.02 -2.85 0.86
N VAL A 66 -10.14 -3.00 1.54
CA VAL A 66 -10.48 -2.19 2.72
C VAL A 66 -9.45 -2.46 3.83
N ASN A 67 -8.83 -1.38 4.31
CA ASN A 67 -7.85 -1.32 5.40
C ASN A 67 -6.43 -1.86 5.09
N LEU A 68 -6.08 -2.23 3.86
CA LEU A 68 -4.68 -2.64 3.59
C LEU A 68 -3.76 -1.41 3.57
N ASN A 69 -4.15 -0.38 2.83
CA ASN A 69 -3.38 0.86 2.73
C ASN A 69 -3.34 1.60 4.07
N GLU A 70 -4.44 1.62 4.82
CA GLU A 70 -4.47 2.17 6.18
C GLU A 70 -3.53 1.42 7.13
N LYS A 71 -3.44 0.09 7.02
CA LYS A 71 -2.49 -0.70 7.81
C LYS A 71 -1.04 -0.47 7.38
N LEU A 72 -0.80 -0.29 6.09
CA LEU A 72 0.51 0.05 5.56
C LEU A 72 0.97 1.42 6.07
N ILE A 73 0.11 2.44 5.95
CA ILE A 73 0.36 3.79 6.50
C ILE A 73 0.65 3.70 7.99
N LYS A 74 -0.21 3.01 8.75
CA LYS A 74 -0.01 2.85 10.20
C LYS A 74 1.33 2.17 10.53
N HIS A 75 1.70 1.13 9.79
CA HIS A 75 2.97 0.44 10.00
C HIS A 75 4.17 1.36 9.71
N LEU A 76 4.11 2.13 8.62
CA LEU A 76 5.15 3.11 8.29
C LEU A 76 5.23 4.23 9.34
N ASP A 77 4.10 4.73 9.84
CA ASP A 77 4.06 5.72 10.93
C ASP A 77 4.72 5.17 12.22
N GLU A 78 4.43 3.92 12.59
CA GLU A 78 5.07 3.26 13.74
C GLU A 78 6.59 3.13 13.55
N MET A 79 7.06 2.83 12.34
CA MET A 79 8.49 2.78 12.02
C MET A 79 9.16 4.16 12.10
N ILE A 80 8.51 5.19 11.55
CA ILE A 80 8.96 6.60 11.62
C ILE A 80 9.08 7.03 13.09
N GLU A 81 8.10 6.73 13.93
CA GLU A 81 8.12 7.10 15.35
C GLU A 81 9.27 6.40 16.09
N GLN A 82 9.47 5.10 15.84
CA GLN A 82 10.54 4.34 16.46
C GLN A 82 11.92 4.87 16.07
N GLU A 83 12.17 5.04 14.77
CA GLU A 83 13.49 5.49 14.30
C GLU A 83 13.73 6.99 14.64
N GLY A 84 12.67 7.78 14.77
CA GLY A 84 12.73 9.15 15.31
C GLY A 84 13.17 9.21 16.78
N LYS A 85 12.74 8.26 17.62
CA LYS A 85 13.23 8.13 19.01
C LYS A 85 14.72 7.79 19.03
N GLU A 86 15.14 6.81 18.24
CA GLU A 86 16.55 6.41 18.12
C GLU A 86 17.45 7.56 17.61
N LEU A 87 16.96 8.38 16.66
CA LEU A 87 17.65 9.59 16.20
C LEU A 87 17.82 10.62 17.31
N THR A 88 16.79 10.78 18.16
CA THR A 88 16.83 11.70 19.30
C THR A 88 17.84 11.24 20.35
N GLU A 89 17.87 9.93 20.63
CA GLU A 89 18.85 9.32 21.54
C GLU A 89 20.29 9.52 21.03
N ILE A 90 20.57 9.25 19.76
CA ILE A 90 21.90 9.49 19.16
C ILE A 90 22.30 10.97 19.27
N ALA A 91 21.36 11.90 19.08
CA ALA A 91 21.62 13.33 19.21
C ALA A 91 21.95 13.72 20.66
N ILE A 92 21.21 13.22 21.64
CA ILE A 92 21.47 13.44 23.07
C ILE A 92 22.85 12.89 23.42
N GLU A 93 23.13 11.64 23.07
CA GLU A 93 24.42 11.01 23.36
C GLU A 93 25.60 11.73 22.68
N ALA A 94 25.40 12.30 21.50
CA ALA A 94 26.42 13.09 20.81
C ALA A 94 26.66 14.46 21.46
N MET A 95 25.65 15.02 22.14
CA MET A 95 25.76 16.28 22.89
C MET A 95 26.32 16.11 24.29
N GLU A 96 25.99 15.00 24.95
CA GLU A 96 26.43 14.67 26.32
C GLU A 96 27.78 13.94 26.35
N GLY A 97 28.23 13.39 25.22
CA GLY A 97 29.51 12.72 25.12
C GLY A 97 30.68 13.69 25.21
N GLU A 98 31.41 13.66 26.32
CA GLU A 98 32.74 14.25 26.37
C GLU A 98 33.69 13.40 25.52
N PRO A 99 34.42 14.00 24.56
CA PRO A 99 35.42 13.26 23.80
C PRO A 99 36.60 12.93 24.71
N ASP A 100 36.79 11.64 25.03
CA ASP A 100 37.95 11.15 25.78
C ASP A 100 39.28 11.49 25.08
N LEU A 101 39.24 11.68 23.75
CA LEU A 101 40.40 12.03 22.92
C LEU A 101 40.00 13.09 21.86
N PRO A 102 40.93 14.00 21.48
CA PRO A 102 40.66 15.07 20.52
C PRO A 102 40.29 14.62 19.09
N PHE A 103 40.36 13.31 18.80
CA PHE A 103 40.05 12.70 17.50
C PHE A 103 39.31 11.36 17.67
N ASP A 104 38.35 11.30 18.59
CA ASP A 104 37.62 10.06 18.84
C ASP A 104 36.72 9.68 17.64
N ASN A 105 36.93 8.48 17.10
CA ASN A 105 36.12 7.91 16.02
C ASN A 105 34.67 7.66 16.46
N HIS A 106 34.37 7.71 17.75
CA HIS A 106 33.02 7.50 18.27
C HIS A 106 32.02 8.55 17.73
N LEU A 107 32.43 9.82 17.67
CA LEU A 107 31.61 10.91 17.13
C LEU A 107 31.36 10.76 15.62
N SER A 108 32.35 10.30 14.86
CA SER A 108 32.20 10.10 13.41
C SER A 108 31.31 8.90 13.07
N ILE A 109 31.35 7.84 13.89
CA ILE A 109 30.44 6.70 13.78
C ILE A 109 29.00 7.13 14.09
N LYS A 110 28.76 7.85 15.19
CA LYS A 110 27.42 8.35 15.54
C LYS A 110 26.84 9.28 14.49
N GLN A 111 27.66 10.18 13.94
CA GLN A 111 27.23 11.05 12.84
C GLN A 111 26.83 10.26 11.58
N ARG A 112 27.56 9.18 11.26
CA ARG A 112 27.22 8.30 10.14
C ARG A 112 25.92 7.57 10.38
N GLU A 113 25.73 7.00 11.58
CA GLU A 113 24.51 6.31 11.96
C GLU A 113 23.30 7.25 11.95
N TYR A 114 23.45 8.46 12.49
CA TYR A 114 22.43 9.50 12.45
C TYR A 114 22.00 9.81 11.00
N LYS A 115 22.95 10.02 10.08
CA LYS A 115 22.64 10.31 8.67
C LYS A 115 21.89 9.16 7.99
N LEU A 116 22.29 7.91 8.23
CA LEU A 116 21.63 6.75 7.64
C LEU A 116 20.19 6.61 8.15
N LYS A 117 19.98 6.78 9.45
CA LYS A 117 18.64 6.73 10.06
C LYS A 117 17.76 7.87 9.57
N GLN A 118 18.31 9.08 9.47
CA GLN A 118 17.61 10.23 8.91
C GLN A 118 17.15 9.99 7.46
N GLN A 119 18.00 9.41 6.62
CA GLN A 119 17.64 9.05 5.25
C GLN A 119 16.50 8.02 5.19
N ARG A 120 16.50 7.02 6.09
CA ARG A 120 15.42 6.03 6.16
C ARG A 120 14.09 6.65 6.57
N VAL A 121 14.10 7.50 7.60
CA VAL A 121 12.89 8.22 8.05
C VAL A 121 12.30 9.07 6.92
N LEU A 122 13.13 9.82 6.19
CA LEU A 122 12.68 10.59 5.03
C LEU A 122 12.07 9.69 3.94
N GLY A 123 12.72 8.57 3.62
CA GLY A 123 12.18 7.62 2.66
C GLY A 123 10.83 7.01 3.07
N TRP A 124 10.60 6.81 4.37
CA TRP A 124 9.29 6.37 4.86
C TRP A 124 8.23 7.45 4.80
N PHE A 125 8.58 8.72 5.06
CA PHE A 125 7.67 9.84 4.83
C PHE A 125 7.23 9.91 3.37
N ASP A 126 8.18 9.81 2.44
CA ASP A 126 7.88 9.83 1.01
C ASP A 126 6.94 8.66 0.63
N ALA A 127 7.21 7.44 1.14
CA ALA A 127 6.36 6.28 0.90
C ALA A 127 4.94 6.44 1.47
N VAL A 128 4.79 7.04 2.65
CA VAL A 128 3.47 7.33 3.23
C VAL A 128 2.69 8.31 2.35
N GLU A 129 3.34 9.38 1.87
CA GLU A 129 2.71 10.37 1.00
C GLU A 129 2.34 9.76 -0.37
N GLU A 130 3.18 8.90 -0.95
CA GLU A 130 2.85 8.16 -2.18
C GLU A 130 1.63 7.26 -2.00
N VAL A 131 1.54 6.52 -0.89
CA VAL A 131 0.38 5.66 -0.60
C VAL A 131 -0.89 6.49 -0.41
N LYS A 132 -0.80 7.65 0.26
CA LYS A 132 -1.95 8.59 0.37
C LYS A 132 -2.35 9.14 -0.99
N ALA A 133 -1.40 9.59 -1.81
CA ALA A 133 -1.66 10.11 -3.15
C ALA A 133 -2.31 9.06 -4.06
N PHE A 134 -1.87 7.80 -3.96
CA PHE A 134 -2.49 6.66 -4.64
C PHE A 134 -3.94 6.44 -4.17
N MET A 135 -4.19 6.49 -2.86
CA MET A 135 -5.55 6.36 -2.30
C MET A 135 -6.48 7.50 -2.70
N GLU A 136 -5.95 8.71 -2.88
CA GLU A 136 -6.71 9.91 -3.25
C GLU A 136 -6.95 10.03 -4.77
N GLY A 137 -6.43 9.09 -5.57
CA GLY A 137 -6.67 9.04 -7.02
C GLY A 137 -5.85 10.06 -7.83
N TYR A 138 -4.75 10.60 -7.28
CA TYR A 138 -3.95 11.61 -7.98
C TYR A 138 -3.35 11.13 -9.32
N TYR A 139 -3.21 9.81 -9.52
CA TYR A 139 -2.69 9.22 -10.75
C TYR A 139 -3.76 8.88 -11.79
N GLU A 140 -5.06 8.98 -11.48
CA GLU A 140 -6.13 8.71 -12.46
C GLU A 140 -6.30 9.87 -13.48
N ASN A 141 -5.67 11.02 -13.26
CA ASN A 141 -5.82 12.22 -14.11
C ASN A 141 -4.64 12.49 -15.06
N VAL A 142 -3.66 11.59 -15.20
CA VAL A 142 -2.47 11.86 -16.02
C VAL A 142 -2.62 11.45 -17.50
N ASP A 143 -3.69 10.71 -17.87
CA ASP A 143 -3.86 10.16 -19.22
C ASP A 143 -4.98 10.80 -20.08
N ASP A 144 -5.58 11.92 -19.66
CA ASP A 144 -6.66 12.58 -20.45
C ASP A 144 -6.29 13.92 -21.10
N GLU A 145 -4.99 14.27 -21.14
CA GLU A 145 -4.49 15.25 -22.12
C GLU A 145 -3.89 14.52 -23.32
N THR A 146 -4.78 14.05 -24.19
CA THR A 146 -4.44 13.82 -25.58
C THR A 146 -3.89 15.12 -26.16
N ILE A 147 -2.57 15.16 -26.30
CA ILE A 147 -1.85 16.10 -27.15
C ILE A 147 -2.48 16.00 -28.54
N THR A 148 -3.35 16.95 -28.86
CA THR A 148 -3.79 17.19 -30.22
C THR A 148 -2.68 17.98 -30.90
N ALA A 149 -1.82 17.25 -31.61
CA ALA A 149 -0.92 17.81 -32.62
C ALA A 149 -1.67 18.01 -33.94
#